data_AF-A0A7C3SLY9-F1
#
_entry.id   AF-A0A7C3SLY9-F1
#
_cell.length_a   1.000
_cell.length_b   1.000
_cell.length_c   1.000
_cell.angle_alpha   90.00
_cell.angle_beta   90.00
_cell.angle_gamma   90.00
#
_symmetry.space_group_name_H-M   'P 1'
#
loop_
_entity.id
_entity.type
_entity.pdbx_description
1 polymer ?
#
loop_
_entity_poly.entity_id
_entity_poly.type
_entity_poly.pdbx_seq_one_letter_code
_entity_poly.pdbx_strand_id
1 'polypeptide(L)'
;MLYVGCCGWCMGRSRYYAAFNVVELQDTFYDPPDPERLSRLASEAPEGFAFAMKAWQAVTHPLDSPTWKRAKRRPDSSLAGRYGFLRPTREVLEAWDLVARAARALRASVVVVQTPPSFGYSEENFRNAVEFFRSAETREFWVGWEPR
;
A
#
# COMPACT_ATOMS: atom_id res chain seq x y z
N MET A 1 11.83 20.36 -0.74
CA MET A 1 10.78 20.59 0.27
C MET A 1 10.75 19.36 1.17
N LEU A 2 10.58 19.53 2.49
CA LEU A 2 10.57 18.44 3.45
C LEU A 2 9.13 18.20 3.95
N TYR A 3 8.68 16.94 3.91
CA TYR A 3 7.40 16.51 4.46
C TYR A 3 7.64 15.70 5.74
N VAL A 4 6.98 16.09 6.83
CA VAL A 4 7.10 15.44 8.14
C VAL A 4 5.71 15.15 8.68
N GLY A 5 5.50 13.90 9.08
CA GLY A 5 4.22 13.41 9.55
C GLY A 5 4.35 12.09 10.30
N CYS A 6 3.23 11.42 10.52
CA CYS A 6 3.15 10.14 11.23
C CYS A 6 2.58 9.04 10.33
N CYS A 7 2.88 7.80 10.71
CA CYS A 7 2.17 6.61 10.24
C CYS A 7 0.79 6.55 10.94
N GLY A 8 -0.25 6.87 10.19
CA GLY A 8 -1.62 7.01 10.68
C GLY A 8 -1.91 8.31 11.42
N TRP A 9 -3.17 8.44 11.83
CA TRP A 9 -3.68 9.58 12.57
C TRP A 9 -3.46 9.38 14.08
N CYS A 10 -2.51 10.11 14.66
CA CYS A 10 -2.26 10.10 16.12
C CYS A 10 -3.20 11.03 16.90
N MET A 11 -3.98 11.85 16.19
CA MET A 11 -4.97 12.78 16.73
C MET A 11 -6.10 13.00 15.71
N GLY A 12 -7.14 13.74 16.10
CA GLY A 12 -8.23 14.08 15.17
C GLY A 12 -7.72 14.84 13.93
N ARG A 13 -8.25 14.49 12.76
CA ARG A 13 -7.75 14.96 11.45
C ARG A 13 -7.59 16.47 11.33
N SER A 14 -8.57 17.25 11.83
CA SER A 14 -8.49 18.72 11.84
C SER A 14 -7.26 19.25 12.59
N ARG A 15 -6.92 18.67 13.76
CA ARG A 15 -5.71 19.04 14.50
C ARG A 15 -4.44 18.53 13.80
N TYR A 16 -4.53 17.34 13.18
CA TYR A 16 -3.41 16.75 12.45
C TYR A 16 -3.00 17.62 11.25
N TYR A 17 -3.98 18.07 10.46
CA TYR A 17 -3.76 18.96 9.31
C TYR A 17 -3.14 20.31 9.68
N ALA A 18 -3.34 20.78 10.92
CA ALA A 18 -2.71 22.00 11.41
C ALA A 18 -1.27 21.79 11.90
N ALA A 19 -0.89 20.55 12.25
CA ALA A 19 0.41 20.23 12.85
C ALA A 19 1.42 19.62 11.88
N PHE A 20 0.94 18.88 10.86
CA PHE A 20 1.75 18.14 9.91
C PHE A 20 1.32 18.43 8.48
N ASN A 21 2.23 18.19 7.53
CA ASN A 21 1.97 18.40 6.10
C ASN A 21 1.87 17.09 5.29
N VAL A 22 1.98 15.94 5.96
CA VAL A 22 1.83 14.61 5.35
C VAL A 22 1.30 13.61 6.36
N VAL A 23 0.60 12.59 5.89
CA VAL A 23 0.27 11.37 6.65
C VAL A 23 0.55 10.13 5.81
N GLU A 24 1.03 9.06 6.42
CA GLU A 24 1.04 7.73 5.79
C GLU A 24 -0.18 6.92 6.25
N LEU A 25 -1.00 6.44 5.32
CA LEU A 25 -2.14 5.59 5.63
C LEU A 25 -1.71 4.12 5.79
N GLN A 26 -1.69 3.66 7.04
CA GLN A 26 -1.32 2.30 7.40
C GLN A 26 -2.47 1.28 7.28
N ASP A 27 -3.72 1.72 7.38
CA ASP A 27 -4.91 0.86 7.33
C ASP A 27 -5.06 0.16 5.97
N THR A 28 -4.66 0.85 4.90
CA THR A 28 -4.62 0.32 3.51
C THR A 28 -3.69 -0.88 3.33
N PHE A 29 -2.75 -1.11 4.24
CA PHE A 29 -1.95 -2.33 4.26
C PHE A 29 -2.79 -3.57 4.60
N TYR A 30 -3.71 -3.47 5.56
CA TYR A 30 -4.38 -4.64 6.12
C TYR A 30 -5.56 -5.09 5.26
N ASP A 31 -6.35 -4.15 4.78
CA ASP A 31 -7.59 -4.39 4.05
C ASP A 31 -7.51 -3.81 2.62
N PRO A 32 -8.28 -4.36 1.65
CA PRO A 32 -8.36 -3.80 0.30
C PRO A 32 -8.71 -2.30 0.37
N PRO A 33 -7.91 -1.41 -0.24
CA PRO A 33 -8.16 0.02 -0.15
C PRO A 33 -9.42 0.38 -0.92
N ASP A 34 -10.17 1.34 -0.39
CA ASP A 34 -11.45 1.81 -0.93
C ASP A 34 -11.23 3.17 -1.62
N PRO A 35 -11.25 3.22 -2.97
CA PRO A 35 -11.02 4.47 -3.71
C PRO A 35 -12.03 5.57 -3.39
N GLU A 36 -13.29 5.24 -3.11
CA GLU A 36 -14.32 6.25 -2.79
C GLU A 36 -14.09 6.88 -1.42
N ARG A 37 -13.71 6.05 -0.43
CA ARG A 37 -13.30 6.55 0.89
C ARG A 37 -12.05 7.44 0.79
N LEU A 38 -11.06 7.01 0.00
CA LEU A 38 -9.80 7.75 -0.15
C LEU A 38 -9.96 9.04 -0.95
N SER A 39 -10.86 9.09 -1.93
CA SER A 39 -11.21 10.34 -2.65
C SER A 39 -11.86 11.36 -1.71
N ARG A 40 -12.79 10.92 -0.86
CA ARG A 40 -13.38 11.78 0.18
C ARG A 40 -12.32 12.30 1.15
N LEU A 41 -11.39 11.42 1.57
CA LEU A 41 -10.27 11.79 2.43
C LEU A 41 -9.32 12.81 1.76
N ALA A 42 -9.06 12.66 0.46
CA ALA A 42 -8.25 13.62 -0.29
C ALA A 42 -8.93 14.99 -0.39
N SER A 43 -10.26 15.01 -0.45
CA SER A 43 -11.06 16.23 -0.64
C SER A 43 -11.22 17.06 0.64
N GLU A 44 -11.11 16.45 1.82
CA GLU A 44 -11.15 17.18 3.10
C GLU A 44 -9.79 17.77 3.51
N ALA A 45 -8.70 17.34 2.88
CA ALA A 45 -7.36 17.78 3.23
C ALA A 45 -7.12 19.23 2.76
N PRO A 46 -6.38 20.04 3.51
CA PRO A 46 -6.02 21.39 3.06
C PRO A 46 -5.10 21.32 1.83
N GLU A 47 -5.06 22.41 1.08
CA GLU A 47 -4.18 22.54 -0.07
C GLU A 47 -2.71 22.32 0.34
N GLY A 48 -1.98 21.56 -0.49
CA GLY A 48 -0.57 21.23 -0.25
C GLY A 48 -0.32 20.09 0.75
N PHE A 49 -1.36 19.55 1.39
CA PHE A 49 -1.20 18.38 2.26
C PHE A 49 -0.93 17.12 1.42
N ALA A 50 0.15 16.41 1.75
CA ALA A 50 0.56 15.21 1.05
C ALA A 50 -0.01 13.94 1.70
N PHE A 51 -0.18 12.91 0.89
CA PHE A 51 -0.55 11.58 1.38
C PHE A 51 0.49 10.56 0.94
N ALA A 52 0.88 9.69 1.86
CA ALA A 52 1.48 8.41 1.54
C ALA A 52 0.51 7.30 1.95
N MET A 53 0.64 6.11 1.35
CA MET A 53 -0.14 4.95 1.78
C MET A 53 0.66 3.67 1.62
N LYS A 54 0.36 2.67 2.44
CA LYS A 54 0.91 1.34 2.22
C LYS A 54 0.13 0.60 1.14
N ALA A 55 0.85 -0.14 0.31
CA ALA A 55 0.22 -1.11 -0.58
C ALA A 55 -0.49 -2.19 0.24
N TRP A 56 -1.62 -2.67 -0.27
CA TRP A 56 -2.35 -3.76 0.34
C TRP A 56 -1.47 -5.00 0.45
N GLN A 57 -1.44 -5.63 1.62
CA GLN A 57 -0.55 -6.75 1.92
C GLN A 57 -0.76 -7.95 0.99
N ALA A 58 -1.89 -8.06 0.27
CA ALA A 58 -2.10 -9.04 -0.80
C ALA A 58 -0.99 -9.04 -1.87
N VAL A 59 -0.38 -7.87 -2.11
CA VAL A 59 0.71 -7.72 -3.07
C VAL A 59 2.02 -8.35 -2.56
N THR A 60 2.28 -8.26 -1.25
CA THR A 60 3.60 -8.55 -0.68
C THR A 60 3.64 -9.72 0.30
N HIS A 61 2.55 -10.03 0.98
CA HIS A 61 2.47 -11.02 2.06
C HIS A 61 1.62 -12.22 1.64
N PRO A 62 2.17 -13.45 1.69
CA PRO A 62 1.38 -14.66 1.45
C PRO A 62 0.28 -14.82 2.50
N LEU A 63 -0.79 -15.57 2.17
CA LEU A 63 -2.00 -15.67 3.02
C LEU A 63 -1.77 -16.34 4.38
N ASP A 64 -0.67 -17.07 4.55
CA ASP A 64 -0.22 -17.66 5.81
C ASP A 64 0.53 -16.66 6.71
N SER A 65 0.82 -15.45 6.21
CA SER A 65 1.49 -14.41 6.99
C SER A 65 0.67 -13.99 8.22
N PRO A 66 1.31 -13.80 9.40
CA PRO A 66 0.59 -13.44 10.62
C PRO A 66 -0.12 -12.08 10.55
N THR A 67 0.27 -11.20 9.62
CA THR A 67 -0.35 -9.88 9.43
C THR A 67 -1.80 -9.98 8.97
N TRP A 68 -2.18 -11.06 8.29
CA TRP A 68 -3.57 -11.32 7.90
C TRP A 68 -4.49 -11.41 9.10
N LYS A 69 -4.00 -11.78 10.30
CA LYS A 69 -4.80 -11.80 11.55
C LYS A 69 -5.50 -10.47 11.82
N ARG A 70 -4.93 -9.34 11.37
CA ARG A 70 -5.48 -7.99 11.53
C ARG A 70 -6.44 -7.56 10.41
N ALA A 71 -6.45 -8.26 9.28
CA ALA A 71 -7.33 -7.95 8.16
C ALA A 71 -8.77 -8.35 8.47
N LYS A 72 -9.71 -7.45 8.18
CA LYS A 72 -11.15 -7.70 8.28
C LYS A 72 -11.67 -8.45 7.06
N ARG A 73 -11.10 -8.15 5.89
CA ARG A 73 -11.41 -8.79 4.61
C ARG A 73 -10.18 -9.54 4.13
N ARG A 74 -10.32 -10.84 3.95
CA ARG A 74 -9.24 -11.72 3.48
C ARG A 74 -9.64 -12.39 2.18
N PRO A 75 -8.69 -12.60 1.25
CA PRO A 75 -8.89 -13.52 0.15
C PRO A 75 -9.25 -14.93 0.64
N ASP A 76 -9.94 -15.69 -0.21
CA ASP A 76 -10.28 -17.07 0.06
C ASP A 76 -9.01 -17.91 0.28
N SER A 77 -9.01 -18.79 1.27
CA SER A 77 -7.85 -19.64 1.60
C SER A 77 -7.50 -20.62 0.49
N SER A 78 -8.43 -20.97 -0.39
CA SER A 78 -8.16 -21.78 -1.60
C SER A 78 -7.23 -21.09 -2.59
N LEU A 79 -7.06 -19.77 -2.49
CA LEU A 79 -6.11 -18.98 -3.27
C LEU A 79 -4.74 -18.86 -2.60
N ALA A 80 -4.47 -19.69 -1.58
CA ALA A 80 -3.13 -19.81 -1.00
C ALA A 80 -2.09 -20.07 -2.11
N GLY A 81 -0.94 -19.42 -1.99
CA GLY A 81 0.11 -19.50 -3.03
C GLY A 81 -0.12 -18.59 -4.24
N ARG A 82 -1.26 -17.89 -4.36
CA ARG A 82 -1.47 -16.90 -5.43
C ARG A 82 -1.20 -15.46 -5.04
N TYR A 83 -1.10 -15.16 -3.75
CA TYR A 83 -0.86 -13.82 -3.22
C TYR A 83 0.52 -13.65 -2.59
N GLY A 84 1.03 -12.43 -2.57
CA GLY A 84 2.26 -12.07 -1.87
C GLY A 84 3.55 -12.32 -2.65
N PHE A 85 4.67 -11.90 -2.04
CA PHE A 85 6.03 -11.95 -2.57
C PHE A 85 6.19 -11.29 -3.94
N LEU A 86 5.39 -10.27 -4.25
CA LEU A 86 5.44 -9.57 -5.54
C LEU A 86 5.36 -10.54 -6.72
N ARG A 87 4.71 -11.70 -6.53
CA ARG A 87 4.63 -12.71 -7.59
C ARG A 87 3.83 -12.15 -8.76
N PRO A 88 4.24 -12.42 -10.01
CA PRO A 88 3.51 -11.97 -11.20
C PRO A 88 2.25 -12.82 -11.46
N THR A 89 1.48 -13.10 -10.41
CA THR A 89 0.20 -13.81 -10.51
C THR A 89 -0.91 -12.81 -10.85
N ARG A 90 -2.00 -13.33 -11.42
CA ARG A 90 -3.19 -12.52 -11.71
C ARG A 90 -3.71 -11.82 -10.43
N GLU A 91 -3.75 -12.55 -9.32
CA GLU A 91 -4.28 -12.06 -8.05
C GLU A 91 -3.43 -10.92 -7.44
N VAL A 92 -2.10 -10.99 -7.56
CA VAL A 92 -1.20 -9.91 -7.12
C VAL A 92 -1.33 -8.68 -8.02
N LEU A 93 -1.46 -8.87 -9.34
CA LEU A 93 -1.67 -7.77 -10.29
C LEU A 93 -3.02 -7.08 -10.07
N GLU A 94 -4.11 -7.85 -9.88
CA GLU A 94 -5.43 -7.30 -9.55
C GLU A 94 -5.42 -6.55 -8.20
N ALA A 95 -4.69 -7.06 -7.21
CA ALA A 95 -4.48 -6.38 -5.94
C ALA A 95 -3.72 -5.06 -6.12
N TRP A 96 -2.68 -5.04 -6.97
CA TRP A 96 -1.95 -3.83 -7.31
C TRP A 96 -2.81 -2.82 -8.06
N ASP A 97 -3.64 -3.23 -9.01
CA ASP A 97 -4.55 -2.35 -9.75
C ASP A 97 -5.53 -1.65 -8.81
N LEU A 98 -6.01 -2.35 -7.78
CA LEU A 98 -6.82 -1.74 -6.73
C LEU A 98 -6.03 -0.71 -5.92
N VAL A 99 -4.79 -1.04 -5.52
CA VAL A 99 -3.88 -0.10 -4.83
C VAL A 99 -3.63 1.14 -5.69
N ALA A 100 -3.32 0.99 -6.97
CA ALA A 100 -3.06 2.10 -7.87
C ALA A 100 -4.30 2.99 -8.07
N ARG A 101 -5.50 2.41 -8.24
CA ARG A 101 -6.75 3.18 -8.30
C ARG A 101 -7.02 3.95 -6.99
N ALA A 102 -6.79 3.31 -5.85
CA ALA A 102 -6.90 3.94 -4.54
C ALA A 102 -5.89 5.08 -4.34
N ALA A 103 -4.65 4.89 -4.77
CA ALA A 103 -3.59 5.89 -4.69
C ALA A 103 -3.93 7.12 -5.54
N ARG A 104 -4.44 6.94 -6.75
CA ARG A 104 -4.95 8.03 -7.60
C ARG A 104 -6.09 8.78 -6.95
N ALA A 105 -7.07 8.06 -6.41
CA ALA A 105 -8.20 8.66 -5.70
C ALA A 105 -7.74 9.47 -4.49
N LEU A 106 -6.72 8.99 -3.75
CA LEU A 106 -6.12 9.69 -2.63
C LEU A 106 -5.24 10.88 -3.05
N ARG A 107 -4.82 10.93 -4.32
CA ARG A 107 -3.70 11.76 -4.80
C ARG A 107 -2.42 11.50 -3.98
N ALA A 108 -2.16 10.22 -3.71
CA ALA A 108 -0.99 9.80 -2.94
C ALA A 108 0.29 10.20 -3.67
N SER A 109 1.23 10.80 -2.94
CA SER A 109 2.56 11.11 -3.44
C SER A 109 3.46 9.87 -3.46
N VAL A 110 3.30 8.97 -2.47
CA VAL A 110 4.09 7.75 -2.32
C VAL A 110 3.19 6.56 -1.97
N VAL A 111 3.40 5.44 -2.65
CA VAL A 111 2.88 4.13 -2.26
C VAL A 111 4.03 3.28 -1.73
N VAL A 112 3.97 2.94 -0.44
CA VAL A 112 4.98 2.12 0.23
C VAL A 112 4.68 0.65 0.01
N VAL A 113 5.55 -0.05 -0.69
CA VAL A 113 5.51 -1.50 -0.89
C VAL A 113 6.42 -2.13 0.14
N GLN A 114 5.85 -2.65 1.22
CA GLN A 114 6.61 -3.33 2.28
C GLN A 114 6.55 -4.84 2.09
N THR A 115 7.70 -5.50 1.92
CA THR A 115 7.80 -6.97 1.87
C THR A 115 8.07 -7.57 3.26
N PRO A 116 7.59 -8.79 3.56
CA PRO A 116 7.83 -9.43 4.86
C PRO A 116 9.30 -9.87 5.03
N PRO A 117 9.76 -10.13 6.27
CA PRO A 117 11.09 -10.70 6.52
C PRO A 117 11.34 -12.03 5.81
N SER A 118 10.29 -12.81 5.57
CA SER A 118 10.36 -14.08 4.84
C SER A 118 10.56 -13.91 3.33
N PHE A 119 10.47 -12.69 2.79
CA PHE A 119 10.79 -12.44 1.40
C PHE A 119 12.29 -12.70 1.15
N GLY A 120 13.18 -12.04 1.89
CA GLY A 120 14.62 -12.26 1.77
C GLY A 120 15.17 -12.15 0.35
N TYR A 121 16.47 -12.44 0.19
CA TYR A 121 17.07 -12.57 -1.14
C TYR A 121 17.00 -14.03 -1.61
N SER A 122 16.45 -14.22 -2.81
CA SER A 122 16.59 -15.43 -3.63
C SER A 122 16.51 -15.02 -5.10
N GLU A 123 17.03 -15.86 -6.01
CA GLU A 123 16.91 -15.58 -7.46
C GLU A 123 15.44 -15.47 -7.90
N GLU A 124 14.56 -16.26 -7.28
CA GLU A 124 13.12 -16.20 -7.54
C GLU A 124 12.52 -14.87 -7.08
N ASN A 125 12.77 -14.46 -5.83
CA ASN A 125 12.21 -13.23 -5.29
C ASN A 125 12.76 -11.98 -5.97
N PHE A 126 14.03 -12.02 -6.40
CA PHE A 126 14.60 -10.96 -7.22
C PHE A 126 13.89 -10.87 -8.58
N ARG A 127 13.69 -11.99 -9.29
CA ARG A 127 12.94 -12.00 -10.56
C ARG A 127 11.51 -11.51 -10.38
N ASN A 128 10.80 -11.99 -9.35
CA ASN A 128 9.45 -11.55 -9.02
C ASN A 128 9.37 -10.03 -8.81
N ALA A 129 10.28 -9.47 -8.00
CA ALA A 129 10.32 -8.02 -7.77
C ALA A 129 10.56 -7.23 -9.07
N VAL A 130 11.52 -7.66 -9.88
CA VAL A 130 11.84 -6.99 -11.16
C VAL A 130 10.65 -7.05 -12.12
N GLU A 131 10.02 -8.21 -12.29
CA GLU A 131 8.87 -8.38 -13.17
C GLU A 131 7.64 -7.61 -12.68
N PHE A 132 7.37 -7.66 -11.38
CA PHE A 132 6.29 -6.90 -10.76
C PHE A 132 6.45 -5.40 -10.97
N PHE A 133 7.61 -4.81 -10.61
CA PHE A 133 7.79 -3.36 -10.77
C PHE A 133 7.89 -2.89 -12.22
N ARG A 134 8.24 -3.78 -13.16
CA ARG A 134 8.17 -3.48 -14.60
C ARG A 134 6.75 -3.42 -15.14
N SER A 135 5.84 -4.23 -14.58
CA SER A 135 4.45 -4.35 -15.02
C SER A 135 3.50 -3.43 -14.24
N ALA A 136 3.86 -3.07 -13.01
CA ALA A 136 3.11 -2.21 -12.13
C ALA A 136 3.03 -0.77 -12.67
N GLU A 137 1.82 -0.30 -12.97
CA GLU A 137 1.58 1.10 -13.34
C GLU A 137 1.80 2.03 -12.14
N THR A 138 2.61 3.08 -12.34
CA THR A 138 3.13 3.96 -11.28
C THR A 138 3.26 5.43 -11.70
N ARG A 139 2.79 5.84 -12.89
CA ARG A 139 3.06 7.20 -13.43
C ARG A 139 2.56 8.37 -12.58
N GLU A 140 1.64 8.13 -11.65
CA GLU A 140 0.99 9.18 -10.84
C GLU A 140 1.49 9.27 -9.40
N PHE A 141 2.35 8.34 -8.96
CA PHE A 141 2.88 8.33 -7.59
C PHE A 141 4.26 7.65 -7.55
N TRP A 142 5.07 7.98 -6.55
CA TRP A 142 6.32 7.28 -6.32
C TRP A 142 6.10 5.95 -5.61
N VAL A 143 6.91 4.95 -5.94
CA VAL A 143 6.97 3.71 -5.17
C VAL A 143 8.14 3.77 -4.20
N GLY A 144 7.84 3.58 -2.91
CA GLY A 144 8.85 3.35 -1.88
C GLY A 144 8.91 1.87 -1.53
N TRP A 145 9.98 1.17 -1.88
CA TRP A 145 10.14 -0.24 -1.51
C TRP A 145 10.83 -0.36 -0.13
N GLU A 146 10.15 -0.98 0.83
CA GLU A 146 10.64 -1.25 2.18
C GLU A 146 10.85 -2.77 2.38
N PRO A 147 12.05 -3.32 2.14
CA PRO A 147 12.40 -4.68 2.54
C PRO A 147 12.53 -4.81 4.06
N ARG A 148 12.20 -5.98 4.61
CA ARG A 148 12.21 -6.28 6.06
C ARG A 148 13.07 -7.48 6.37
#